data_AF-A0A5Q2MZS1-F1
#
_entry.id   AF-A0A5Q2MZS1-F1
#
_cell.length_a   1.000
_cell.length_b   1.000
_cell.length_c   1.000
_cell.angle_alpha   90.00
_cell.angle_beta   90.00
_cell.angle_gamma   90.00
#
_symmetry.space_group_name_H-M   'P 1'
#
loop_
_entity.id
_entity.type
_entity.pdbx_description
1 polymer ?
#
loop_
_entity_poly.entity_id
_entity_poly.type
_entity_poly.pdbx_seq_one_letter_code
_entity_poly.pdbx_strand_id
1 'polypeptide(L)' 'MELNTRDFLMKALLNEQELVRDYQKFSQTTEDAEVAQIFKEYATTDALRANRIKEILQNKYGVDQDLQN' A
#
# COMPACT_ATOMS: atom_id res chain seq x y z
N MET A 1 1.80 11.47 21.10
CA MET A 1 0.64 10.57 21.02
C MET A 1 1.18 9.16 20.80
N GLU A 2 0.94 8.24 21.74
CA GLU A 2 1.06 6.81 21.42
C GLU A 2 0.01 6.49 20.36
N LEU A 3 0.45 5.97 19.22
CA LEU A 3 -0.47 5.47 18.21
C LEU A 3 -1.07 4.17 18.77
N ASN A 4 -2.38 4.15 18.96
CA ASN A 4 -3.05 2.87 19.19
C ASN A 4 -2.91 2.01 17.91
N THR A 5 -3.16 0.70 18.04
CA THR A 5 -2.97 -0.24 16.91
C THR A 5 -3.74 0.18 15.65
N ARG A 6 -4.94 0.75 15.80
CA ARG A 6 -5.75 1.23 14.68
C ARG A 6 -5.06 2.36 13.94
N ASP A 7 -4.56 3.36 14.66
CA ASP A 7 -3.89 4.52 14.05
C ASP A 7 -2.60 4.12 13.35
N PHE A 8 -1.85 3.16 13.90
CA PHE A 8 -0.68 2.62 13.23
C PHE A 8 -1.05 1.88 11.94
N LEU A 9 -2.08 1.03 11.97
CA LEU A 9 -2.54 0.31 10.78
C LEU A 9 -3.05 1.26 9.69
N MET A 10 -3.74 2.35 10.05
CA MET A 10 -4.15 3.37 9.07
C MET A 10 -2.96 4.04 8.40
N LYS A 11 -1.92 4.40 9.17
CA LYS A 11 -0.68 4.95 8.61
C LYS A 11 0.06 3.93 7.73
N ALA A 12 0.14 2.69 8.18
CA ALA A 12 0.76 1.62 7.40
C ALA A 12 0.03 1.42 6.07
N LEU A 13 -1.31 1.41 6.06
CA LEU A 13 -2.09 1.33 4.83
C LEU A 13 -1.77 2.45 3.84
N LEU A 14 -1.73 3.71 4.32
CA LEU A 14 -1.40 4.85 3.47
C LEU A 14 0.01 4.75 2.88
N ASN A 15 0.98 4.34 3.68
CA ASN A 15 2.36 4.15 3.23
C ASN A 15 2.47 3.06 2.16
N GLU A 16 1.82 1.91 2.35
CA GLU A 16 1.82 0.85 1.33
C GLU A 16 1.17 1.33 0.03
N GLN A 17 0.04 2.07 0.12
CA GLN A 17 -0.61 2.65 -1.06
C GLN A 17 0.25 3.69 -1.78
N GLU A 18 1.05 4.48 -1.05
CA GLU A 18 2.04 5.39 -1.62
C GLU A 18 3.11 4.64 -2.39
N LEU A 19 3.71 3.60 -1.81
CA LEU A 19 4.73 2.78 -2.48
C LEU A 19 4.18 2.09 -3.73
N VAL A 20 2.94 1.57 -3.69
CA VAL A 20 2.27 1.04 -4.89
C VAL A 20 2.28 2.06 -6.03
N ARG A 21 1.84 3.30 -5.76
CA ARG A 21 1.77 4.35 -6.80
C ARG A 21 3.16 4.74 -7.29
N ASP A 22 4.11 4.91 -6.39
CA ASP A 22 5.46 5.34 -6.71
C ASP A 22 6.20 4.28 -7.54
N TYR A 23 6.11 3.01 -7.14
CA TYR A 23 6.75 1.90 -7.84
C TYR A 23 6.08 1.59 -9.18
N GLN A 24 4.75 1.66 -9.26
CA GLN A 24 4.04 1.57 -10.54
C GLN A 24 4.51 2.66 -11.50
N LYS A 25 4.52 3.92 -11.04
CA LYS A 25 4.98 5.04 -11.85
C LYS A 25 6.44 4.87 -12.29
N PHE A 26 7.33 4.55 -11.35
CA PHE A 26 8.76 4.38 -11.66
C PHE A 26 8.99 3.25 -12.68
N SER A 27 8.31 2.11 -12.51
CA SER A 27 8.42 0.98 -13.44
C SER A 27 7.96 1.28 -14.87
N GLN A 28 7.16 2.34 -15.07
CA GLN A 28 6.69 2.79 -16.38
C GLN A 28 7.62 3.84 -17.00
N THR A 29 8.45 4.51 -16.21
CA THR A 29 9.29 5.63 -16.66
C THR A 29 10.77 5.29 -16.80
N THR A 30 11.25 4.23 -16.14
CA THR A 30 12.64 3.80 -16.26
C THR A 30 12.91 3.13 -17.61
N GLU A 31 14.09 3.37 -18.19
CA GLU A 31 14.54 2.75 -19.43
C GLU A 31 15.19 1.37 -19.21
N ASP A 32 15.59 1.07 -17.98
CA ASP A 32 16.15 -0.22 -17.60
C ASP A 32 15.04 -1.26 -17.37
N ALA A 33 14.98 -2.27 -18.25
CA ALA A 33 13.94 -3.29 -18.23
C ALA A 33 14.01 -4.23 -17.02
N GLU A 34 15.21 -4.55 -16.52
CA GLU A 34 15.37 -5.41 -15.34
C GLU A 34 14.88 -4.67 -14.09
N VAL A 35 15.30 -3.40 -13.95
CA VAL A 35 14.83 -2.52 -12.88
C VAL A 35 13.31 -2.31 -12.97
N ALA A 36 12.77 -2.07 -14.17
CA ALA A 36 11.32 -1.92 -14.36
C ALA A 36 10.54 -3.14 -13.84
N GLN A 37 11.04 -4.35 -14.12
CA GLN A 37 10.39 -5.59 -13.73
C GLN A 37 10.39 -5.75 -12.19
N ILE A 38 11.52 -5.50 -11.54
CA ILE A 38 11.64 -5.57 -10.07
C ILE A 38 10.63 -4.62 -9.40
N PHE A 39 10.51 -3.38 -9.90
CA PHE A 39 9.59 -2.42 -9.30
C PHE A 39 8.10 -2.72 -9.58
N LYS A 40 7.76 -3.43 -10.66
CA LYS A 40 6.40 -3.98 -10.83
C LYS A 40 6.08 -5.04 -9.78
N GLU A 41 7.04 -5.89 -9.45
CA GLU A 41 6.88 -6.93 -8.44
C GLU A 41 6.75 -6.33 -7.03
N TYR A 42 7.52 -5.28 -6.73
CA TYR A 42 7.39 -4.53 -5.47
C TYR A 42 6.02 -3.88 -5.36
N ALA A 43 5.56 -3.15 -6.39
CA ALA A 43 4.22 -2.57 -6.40
C ALA A 43 3.11 -3.62 -6.17
N THR A 44 3.27 -4.81 -6.73
CA THR A 44 2.30 -5.91 -6.53
C THR A 44 2.32 -6.41 -5.08
N THR A 45 3.51 -6.56 -4.50
CA THR A 45 3.70 -6.99 -3.12
C THR A 45 3.12 -5.98 -2.12
N ASP A 46 3.31 -4.69 -2.39
CA ASP A 46 2.80 -3.59 -1.56
C ASP A 46 1.27 -3.51 -1.66
N ALA A 47 0.71 -3.76 -2.85
CA ALA A 47 -0.74 -3.83 -3.02
C ALA A 47 -1.35 -4.99 -2.22
N LEU A 48 -0.69 -6.14 -2.18
CA LEU A 48 -1.12 -7.27 -1.36
C LEU A 48 -1.04 -6.94 0.15
N ARG A 49 0.03 -6.27 0.59
CA ARG A 49 0.15 -5.77 1.98
C ARG A 49 -0.94 -4.77 2.32
N ALA A 50 -1.16 -3.77 1.47
CA ALA A 50 -2.21 -2.76 1.63
C ALA A 50 -3.60 -3.42 1.76
N ASN A 51 -3.93 -4.38 0.88
CA ASN A 51 -5.19 -5.10 0.96
C ASN A 51 -5.33 -5.86 2.29
N ARG A 52 -4.28 -6.52 2.76
CA ARG A 52 -4.31 -7.25 4.03
C ARG A 52 -4.51 -6.31 5.23
N ILE A 53 -3.86 -5.15 5.23
CA ILE A 53 -4.03 -4.14 6.29
C ILE A 53 -5.46 -3.58 6.25
N LYS A 54 -5.99 -3.30 5.05
CA LYS A 54 -7.36 -2.83 4.84
C LYS A 54 -8.38 -3.82 5.37
N GLU A 55 -8.23 -5.12 5.09
CA GLU A 55 -9.08 -6.18 5.63
C GLU A 55 -9.07 -6.19 7.17
N ILE A 56 -7.90 -6.03 7.79
CA ILE A 56 -7.81 -5.98 9.26
C ILE A 56 -8.53 -4.75 9.81
N LEU A 57 -8.33 -3.58 9.20
CA LEU A 57 -9.00 -2.34 9.58
C LEU A 57 -10.52 -2.44 9.46
N GLN A 58 -11.02 -3.05 8.39
CA GLN A 58 -12.45 -3.28 8.17
C GLN A 58 -13.01 -4.28 9.18
N ASN A 59 -12.41 -5.47 9.27
CA ASN A 59 -12.96 -6.57 10.06
C ASN A 59 -12.81 -6.41 11.58
N LYS A 60 -11.74 -5.77 12.06
CA LYS A 60 -11.45 -5.63 13.50
C LYS A 60 -11.71 -4.24 14.06
N TYR A 61 -11.63 -3.20 13.23
CA TYR A 61 -11.69 -1.81 13.69
C TYR A 61 -12.83 -1.01 13.06
N GLY A 62 -13.70 -1.63 12.26
CA GLY A 62 -14.90 -1.02 11.69
C GLY A 62 -14.62 0.21 10.83
N VAL A 63 -13.46 0.26 10.16
CA VAL A 63 -13.14 1.35 9.23
C VAL A 63 -13.85 1.05 7.90
N ASP A 64 -15.02 1.67 7.69
CA ASP A 64 -15.81 1.50 6.47
C ASP A 64 -15.17 2.13 5.22
N GLN A 65 -15.76 1.84 4.05
CA GLN A 65 -15.26 1.98 2.67
C GLN A 65 -14.85 3.39 2.19
N ASP A 66 -14.67 4.39 3.06
CA ASP A 66 -14.33 5.77 2.69
C ASP A 66 -12.91 5.92 2.09
N LEU A 67 -12.11 4.86 2.10
CA LEU A 67 -10.79 4.80 1.45
C LEU A 67 -10.87 4.41 -0.05
N GLN A 68 -12.05 4.50 -0.68
CA GLN A 68 -12.24 4.23 -2.12
C GLN A 68 -12.22 5.48 -3.01
N ASN A 69 -12.06 6.69 -2.46
CA ASN A 69 -11.95 7.92 -3.27
C ASN A 69 -10.50 8.27 -3.61
#